data_AF-A0A6G7X7N3-F1
#
_entry.id   AF-A0A6G7X7N3-F1
#
_cell.length_a   1.000
_cell.length_b   1.000
_cell.length_c   1.000
_cell.angle_alpha   90.00
_cell.angle_beta   90.00
_cell.angle_gamma   90.00
#
_symmetry.space_group_name_H-M   'P 1'
#
loop_
_entity.id
_entity.type
_entity.pdbx_description
1 polymer ?
#
loop_
_entity_poly.entity_id
_entity_poly.type
_entity_poly.pdbx_seq_one_letter_code
_entity_poly.pdbx_strand_id
1 'polypeptide(L)'
;MRKVLWSALFFLFGFSAIGQNFHEQPLEVVLSSTKSNAYIAVEGYYVDNSSFMVTRSSDMSIAVNTRYPVYEYKYQLNLYNKSHGNMTEVPVFTKKEIQGENCSRILFLNKKRTTRSQLVIDESAMFGIAIVGDTAKYTQSSDSRVYTASLNDLRDFLFDKGMMPQIEEGRNSLN
;
A
#
# COMPACT_ATOMS: atom_id res chain seq x y z
N MET A 1 -48.03 -12.61 17.88
CA MET A 1 -46.86 -13.33 17.34
C MET A 1 -46.01 -12.35 16.53
N ARG A 2 -44.95 -11.81 17.15
CA ARG A 2 -44.07 -10.79 16.56
C ARG A 2 -43.13 -11.45 15.55
N LYS A 3 -43.31 -11.12 14.26
CA LYS A 3 -42.32 -11.37 13.22
C LYS A 3 -41.16 -10.39 13.45
N VAL A 4 -40.10 -10.89 14.05
CA VAL A 4 -38.88 -10.11 14.30
C VAL A 4 -38.19 -9.86 12.95
N LEU A 5 -37.98 -8.58 12.66
CA LEU A 5 -37.24 -8.07 11.52
C LEU A 5 -35.85 -8.75 11.43
N TRP A 6 -35.65 -9.54 10.38
CA TRP A 6 -34.35 -10.13 10.01
C TRP A 6 -33.79 -9.51 8.73
N SER A 7 -34.07 -8.22 8.50
CA SER A 7 -33.68 -7.52 7.27
C SER A 7 -32.72 -6.34 7.50
N ALA A 8 -32.08 -6.25 8.66
CA ALA A 8 -31.19 -5.14 9.01
C ALA A 8 -29.76 -5.55 9.41
N LEU A 9 -29.30 -6.76 9.08
CA LEU A 9 -27.93 -7.19 9.40
C LEU A 9 -26.93 -7.13 8.24
N PHE A 10 -27.34 -6.59 7.08
CA PHE A 10 -26.50 -6.56 5.86
C PHE A 10 -26.04 -5.16 5.40
N PHE A 11 -26.27 -4.11 6.20
CA PHE A 11 -25.88 -2.73 5.84
C PHE A 11 -24.79 -2.10 6.73
N LEU A 12 -24.20 -2.85 7.67
CA LEU A 12 -23.14 -2.31 8.55
C LEU A 12 -21.71 -2.48 8.02
N PHE A 13 -21.50 -3.14 6.88
CA PHE A 13 -20.19 -3.19 6.20
C PHE A 13 -20.09 -2.23 4.99
N GLY A 14 -21.07 -1.33 4.83
CA GLY A 14 -21.26 -0.55 3.61
C GLY A 14 -20.47 0.75 3.46
N PHE A 15 -19.63 1.17 4.42
CA PHE A 15 -18.98 2.49 4.34
C PHE A 15 -17.52 2.54 4.84
N SER A 16 -16.78 1.43 4.83
CA SER A 16 -15.32 1.47 5.03
C SER A 16 -14.52 1.62 3.74
N ALA A 17 -15.12 2.21 2.69
CA ALA A 17 -14.38 2.81 1.57
C ALA A 17 -13.96 4.26 1.92
N ILE A 18 -13.79 4.57 3.20
CA ILE A 18 -13.27 5.85 3.69
C ILE A 18 -11.79 5.87 3.35
N GLY A 19 -11.49 6.61 2.28
CA GLY A 19 -10.20 7.20 1.97
C GLY A 19 -9.01 6.25 2.01
N GLN A 20 -8.64 5.69 0.86
CA GLN A 20 -7.22 5.48 0.54
C GLN A 20 -6.56 6.87 0.36
N ASN A 21 -6.63 7.73 1.38
CA ASN A 21 -5.95 9.02 1.43
C ASN A 21 -4.71 8.80 2.26
N PHE A 22 -3.58 8.86 1.58
CA PHE A 22 -2.30 8.31 1.98
C PHE A 22 -1.64 9.18 3.04
N HIS A 23 -0.74 8.57 3.81
CA HIS A 23 -0.01 9.25 4.85
C HIS A 23 1.13 10.13 4.32
N GLU A 24 1.52 11.10 5.14
CA GLU A 24 2.29 12.32 4.86
C GLU A 24 3.80 12.12 4.63
N GLN A 25 4.30 10.88 4.59
CA GLN A 25 5.75 10.64 4.62
C GLN A 25 6.44 10.89 3.27
N PRO A 26 7.53 11.68 3.24
CA PRO A 26 8.38 11.81 2.05
C PRO A 26 8.95 10.45 1.63
N LEU A 27 9.09 10.22 0.32
CA LEU A 27 9.60 8.96 -0.19
C LEU A 27 11.01 8.70 0.31
N GLU A 28 11.86 9.73 0.48
CA GLU A 28 13.20 9.58 1.05
C GLU A 28 13.17 8.93 2.44
N VAL A 29 12.15 9.24 3.27
CA VAL A 29 12.00 8.69 4.62
C VAL A 29 11.62 7.21 4.56
N VAL A 30 10.71 6.85 3.66
CA VAL A 30 10.30 5.46 3.46
C VAL A 30 11.46 4.63 2.89
N LEU A 31 12.18 5.16 1.90
CA LEU A 31 13.38 4.53 1.32
C LEU A 31 14.52 4.39 2.34
N SER A 32 14.70 5.34 3.24
CA SER A 32 15.67 5.20 4.33
C SER A 32 15.25 4.09 5.32
N SER A 33 13.96 3.92 5.54
CA SER A 33 13.39 2.92 6.45
C SER A 33 13.41 1.49 5.89
N THR A 34 13.56 1.31 4.57
CA THR A 34 13.83 -0.02 4.00
C THR A 34 15.26 -0.48 4.32
N LYS A 35 16.24 0.44 4.39
CA LYS A 35 17.63 0.12 4.79
C LYS A 35 17.74 -0.26 6.27
N SER A 36 16.92 0.32 7.14
CA SER A 36 16.84 -0.09 8.56
C SER A 36 16.05 -1.38 8.79
N ASN A 37 15.61 -2.04 7.71
CA ASN A 37 14.88 -3.31 7.73
C ASN A 37 13.52 -3.21 8.46
N ALA A 38 12.97 -2.00 8.63
CA ALA A 38 11.63 -1.80 9.18
C ALA A 38 10.56 -2.15 8.14
N TYR A 39 10.84 -1.83 6.87
CA TYR A 39 10.00 -2.15 5.73
C TYR A 39 10.68 -3.10 4.75
N ILE A 40 9.88 -3.91 4.07
CA ILE A 40 10.25 -4.63 2.85
C ILE A 40 9.53 -4.00 1.67
N ALA A 41 10.19 -3.94 0.51
CA ALA A 41 9.57 -3.54 -0.74
C ALA A 41 9.19 -4.76 -1.58
N VAL A 42 8.00 -4.73 -2.20
CA VAL A 42 7.58 -5.68 -3.22
C VAL A 42 7.04 -4.93 -4.44
N GLU A 43 7.33 -5.44 -5.63
CA GLU A 43 6.75 -4.98 -6.89
C GLU A 43 5.69 -5.98 -7.35
N GLY A 44 4.63 -5.49 -7.99
CA GLY A 44 3.56 -6.35 -8.47
C GLY A 44 2.32 -5.57 -8.90
N TYR A 45 1.16 -6.21 -8.84
CA TYR A 45 -0.12 -5.58 -9.16
C TYR A 45 -1.28 -6.22 -8.39
N TYR A 46 -2.35 -5.46 -8.17
CA TYR A 46 -3.56 -5.99 -7.57
C TYR A 46 -4.31 -6.88 -8.56
N VAL A 47 -4.60 -8.13 -8.18
CA VAL A 47 -5.37 -9.08 -9.01
C VAL A 47 -6.87 -8.84 -8.84
N ASP A 48 -7.27 -8.45 -7.63
CA ASP A 48 -8.63 -8.04 -7.29
C ASP A 48 -8.60 -7.00 -6.17
N ASN A 49 -9.72 -6.82 -5.47
CA ASN A 49 -9.88 -5.80 -4.44
C ASN A 49 -9.03 -6.03 -3.18
N SER A 50 -8.48 -7.22 -2.95
CA SER A 50 -7.83 -7.55 -1.66
C SER A 50 -6.57 -8.40 -1.80
N SER A 51 -6.10 -8.62 -3.02
CA SER A 51 -4.94 -9.47 -3.27
C SER A 51 -3.99 -8.91 -4.31
N PHE A 52 -2.71 -9.23 -4.13
CA PHE A 52 -1.60 -8.68 -4.90
C PHE A 52 -0.72 -9.81 -5.44
N MET A 53 -0.46 -9.77 -6.75
CA MET A 53 0.51 -10.65 -7.41
C MET A 53 1.88 -10.02 -7.26
N VAL A 54 2.79 -10.68 -6.55
CA VAL A 54 4.18 -10.23 -6.38
C VAL A 54 5.00 -10.68 -7.58
N THR A 55 5.67 -9.74 -8.24
CA THR A 55 6.60 -10.00 -9.36
C THR A 55 8.06 -9.80 -8.96
N ARG A 56 8.33 -8.95 -7.96
CA ARG A 56 9.67 -8.75 -7.38
C ARG A 56 9.58 -8.55 -5.87
N SER A 57 10.60 -9.00 -5.13
CA SER A 57 10.66 -8.84 -3.69
C SER A 57 12.09 -8.50 -3.24
N SER A 58 12.20 -7.59 -2.27
CA SER A 58 13.44 -7.30 -1.55
C SER A 58 13.71 -8.26 -0.39
N ASP A 59 12.73 -9.09 -0.02
CA ASP A 59 12.81 -10.06 1.06
C ASP A 59 12.57 -11.48 0.54
N MET A 60 13.54 -12.37 0.79
CA MET A 60 13.51 -13.76 0.30
C MET A 60 12.39 -14.60 0.91
N SER A 61 11.78 -14.17 2.02
CA SER A 61 10.64 -14.88 2.61
C SER A 61 9.35 -14.73 1.78
N ILE A 62 9.29 -13.75 0.89
CA ILE A 62 8.14 -13.51 0.01
C ILE A 62 8.48 -14.06 -1.38
N ALA A 63 7.70 -15.04 -1.81
CA ALA A 63 7.86 -15.66 -3.12
C ALA A 63 7.35 -14.74 -4.23
N VAL A 64 8.09 -14.68 -5.33
CA VAL A 64 7.65 -14.04 -6.56
C VAL A 64 6.70 -14.94 -7.34
N ASN A 65 5.98 -14.38 -8.30
CA ASN A 65 4.91 -15.03 -9.08
C ASN A 65 3.85 -15.67 -8.20
N THR A 66 3.61 -15.07 -7.04
CA THR A 66 2.71 -15.58 -6.00
C THR A 66 1.72 -14.51 -5.62
N ARG A 67 0.45 -14.93 -5.49
CA ARG A 67 -0.66 -14.07 -5.09
C ARG A 67 -0.82 -14.10 -3.57
N TYR A 68 -0.87 -12.93 -2.96
CA TYR A 68 -1.04 -12.78 -1.51
C TYR A 68 -2.26 -11.94 -1.17
N PRO A 69 -2.98 -12.24 -0.08
CA PRO A 69 -3.92 -11.29 0.51
C PRO A 69 -3.15 -10.08 1.09
N VAL A 70 -3.75 -8.90 0.99
CA VAL A 70 -3.17 -7.64 1.46
C VAL A 70 -3.99 -7.08 2.60
N TYR A 71 -3.30 -6.72 3.68
CA TYR A 71 -3.84 -6.09 4.86
C TYR A 71 -3.19 -4.74 5.10
N GLU A 72 -3.89 -3.90 5.83
CA GLU A 72 -3.41 -2.64 6.38
C GLU A 72 -3.37 -2.77 7.90
N TYR A 73 -2.25 -2.42 8.52
CA TYR A 73 -2.11 -2.37 9.96
C TYR A 73 -2.44 -0.95 10.45
N LYS A 74 -3.65 -0.77 10.99
CA LYS A 74 -4.15 0.55 11.36
C LYS A 74 -4.93 0.60 12.67
N TYR A 75 -5.09 1.81 13.21
CA TYR A 75 -5.97 2.07 14.33
C TYR A 75 -7.43 1.83 13.94
N GLN A 76 -8.11 0.93 14.65
CA GLN A 76 -9.55 0.82 14.55
C GLN A 76 -10.24 1.72 15.56
N LEU A 77 -11.22 2.48 15.07
CA LEU A 77 -12.10 3.26 15.92
C LEU A 77 -12.97 2.31 16.73
N ASN A 78 -12.82 2.33 18.06
CA ASN A 78 -13.74 1.63 18.92
C ASN A 78 -15.01 2.49 19.06
N LEU A 79 -16.11 2.08 18.45
CA LEU A 79 -17.38 2.83 18.49
C LEU A 79 -17.99 2.92 19.92
N TYR A 80 -17.50 2.13 20.87
CA TYR A 80 -17.99 2.10 22.25
C TYR A 80 -17.08 2.86 23.24
N ASN A 81 -15.84 3.17 22.87
CA ASN A 81 -14.90 3.92 23.70
C ASN A 81 -14.22 4.99 22.85
N LYS A 82 -14.34 6.27 23.24
CA LYS A 82 -13.72 7.43 22.56
C LYS A 82 -12.18 7.47 22.64
N SER A 83 -11.52 6.34 22.89
CA SER A 83 -10.06 6.19 22.81
C SER A 83 -9.70 5.57 21.46
N HIS A 84 -8.52 5.92 20.95
CA HIS A 84 -7.94 5.19 19.81
C HIS A 84 -7.80 3.72 20.23
N GLY A 85 -8.30 2.80 19.42
CA GLY A 85 -8.21 1.36 19.69
C GLY A 85 -6.77 0.85 19.59
N ASN A 86 -6.55 -0.43 19.88
CA ASN A 86 -5.28 -1.06 19.51
C ASN A 86 -5.18 -1.13 17.98
N MET A 87 -3.97 -1.01 17.43
CA MET A 87 -3.75 -1.24 16.01
C MET A 87 -4.00 -2.72 15.66
N THR A 88 -4.69 -2.95 14.55
CA THR A 88 -5.01 -4.29 14.05
C THR A 88 -4.85 -4.36 12.53
N GLU A 89 -4.63 -5.58 12.03
CA GLU A 89 -4.62 -5.88 10.61
C GLU A 89 -6.05 -5.92 10.08
N VAL A 90 -6.31 -5.21 9.00
CA VAL A 90 -7.62 -5.16 8.33
C VAL A 90 -7.44 -5.38 6.83
N PRO A 91 -8.33 -6.14 6.16
CA PRO A 91 -8.22 -6.34 4.73
C PRO A 91 -8.23 -5.01 3.98
N VAL A 92 -7.34 -4.89 3.00
CA VAL A 92 -7.37 -3.78 2.04
C VAL A 92 -8.51 -4.01 1.05
N PHE A 93 -9.20 -2.93 0.69
CA PHE A 93 -10.20 -2.92 -0.37
C PHE A 93 -9.80 -1.88 -1.42
N THR A 94 -9.13 -2.34 -2.49
CA THR A 94 -8.73 -1.51 -3.61
C THR A 94 -9.87 -1.28 -4.59
N LYS A 95 -9.88 -0.10 -5.21
CA LYS A 95 -10.79 0.21 -6.31
C LYS A 95 -10.38 -0.52 -7.59
N LYS A 96 -11.33 -0.73 -8.50
CA LYS A 96 -11.10 -1.48 -9.75
C LYS A 96 -10.09 -0.81 -10.69
N GLU A 97 -9.97 0.51 -10.64
CA GLU A 97 -9.11 1.28 -11.55
C GLU A 97 -7.61 1.09 -11.27
N ILE A 98 -7.26 0.46 -10.14
CA ILE A 98 -5.86 0.20 -9.76
C ILE A 98 -5.51 -1.30 -9.81
N GLN A 99 -6.38 -2.11 -10.42
CA GLN A 99 -6.22 -3.56 -10.56
C GLN A 99 -5.74 -3.91 -11.97
N GLY A 100 -5.06 -5.05 -12.08
CA GLY A 100 -4.54 -5.59 -13.34
C GLY A 100 -3.05 -5.32 -13.55
N GLU A 101 -2.44 -6.12 -14.42
CA GLU A 101 -0.99 -6.13 -14.69
C GLU A 101 -0.47 -4.78 -15.21
N ASN A 102 -1.28 -4.07 -15.99
CA ASN A 102 -0.97 -2.72 -16.49
C ASN A 102 -0.99 -1.64 -15.39
N CYS A 103 -1.43 -1.98 -14.17
CA CYS A 103 -1.48 -1.08 -13.03
C CYS A 103 -0.44 -1.49 -11.97
N SER A 104 0.80 -1.69 -12.41
CA SER A 104 1.89 -2.13 -11.55
C SER A 104 2.26 -1.09 -10.48
N ARG A 105 2.66 -1.59 -9.31
CA ARG A 105 2.98 -0.79 -8.13
C ARG A 105 4.13 -1.40 -7.34
N ILE A 106 4.83 -0.54 -6.60
CA ILE A 106 5.74 -0.95 -5.54
C ILE A 106 5.04 -0.71 -4.20
N LEU A 107 4.87 -1.74 -3.38
CA LEU A 107 4.33 -1.63 -2.02
C LEU A 107 5.48 -1.65 -1.00
N PHE A 108 5.34 -0.86 0.06
CA PHE A 108 6.21 -0.90 1.24
C PHE A 108 5.45 -1.56 2.39
N LEU A 109 5.97 -2.68 2.87
CA LEU A 109 5.27 -3.56 3.78
C LEU A 109 5.97 -3.59 5.13
N ASN A 110 5.20 -3.60 6.21
CA ASN A 110 5.72 -3.73 7.56
C ASN A 110 6.38 -5.12 7.73
N LYS A 111 7.69 -5.15 7.90
CA LYS A 111 8.45 -6.42 7.95
C LYS A 111 8.03 -7.32 9.10
N LYS A 112 7.69 -6.74 10.26
CA LYS A 112 7.33 -7.50 11.47
C LYS A 112 5.97 -8.19 11.35
N ARG A 113 5.10 -7.71 10.47
CA ARG A 113 3.71 -8.19 10.30
C ARG A 113 3.51 -8.99 9.01
N THR A 114 4.32 -8.70 7.99
CA THR A 114 4.31 -9.43 6.72
C THR A 114 4.88 -10.83 6.91
N THR A 115 4.21 -11.83 6.34
CA THR A 115 4.58 -13.24 6.47
C THR A 115 4.53 -13.95 5.12
N ARG A 116 4.86 -15.24 5.10
CA ARG A 116 4.74 -16.11 3.91
C ARG A 116 3.30 -16.31 3.43
N SER A 117 2.29 -15.83 4.14
CA SER A 117 0.87 -15.99 3.78
C SER A 117 0.13 -14.67 3.58
N GLN A 118 0.73 -13.52 3.92
CA GLN A 118 0.05 -12.22 3.82
C GLN A 118 1.03 -11.07 3.68
N LEU A 119 0.62 -10.01 2.98
CA LEU A 119 1.33 -8.74 2.90
C LEU A 119 0.63 -7.72 3.80
N VAL A 120 1.38 -6.98 4.60
CA VAL A 120 0.81 -5.99 5.53
C VAL A 120 1.45 -4.63 5.27
N ILE A 121 0.67 -3.64 4.83
CA ILE A 121 1.14 -2.26 4.76
C ILE A 121 0.84 -1.58 6.09
N ASP A 122 1.73 -0.70 6.53
CA ASP A 122 1.50 0.10 7.73
C ASP A 122 0.63 1.31 7.37
N GLU A 123 -0.33 1.71 8.21
CA GLU A 123 -1.12 2.93 7.93
C GLU A 123 -0.17 4.11 7.69
N SER A 124 0.87 4.25 8.51
CA SER A 124 1.78 5.39 8.45
C SER A 124 2.70 5.40 7.22
N ALA A 125 2.76 4.28 6.48
CA ALA A 125 3.55 4.16 5.27
C ALA A 125 2.74 4.57 4.04
N MET A 126 3.44 4.93 2.96
CA MET A 126 2.75 5.14 1.69
C MET A 126 2.08 3.86 1.21
N PHE A 127 0.85 3.98 0.73
CA PHE A 127 0.06 2.88 0.15
C PHE A 127 0.52 2.52 -1.28
N GLY A 128 1.85 2.43 -1.44
CA GLY A 128 2.57 2.08 -2.65
C GLY A 128 2.72 3.19 -3.71
N ILE A 129 3.70 3.01 -4.57
CA ILE A 129 4.04 3.92 -5.67
C ILE A 129 3.55 3.30 -6.98
N ALA A 130 2.92 4.10 -7.84
CA ALA A 130 2.46 3.66 -9.16
C ALA A 130 3.63 3.60 -10.15
N ILE A 131 3.70 2.55 -10.96
CA ILE A 131 4.66 2.45 -12.07
C ILE A 131 3.97 2.91 -13.35
N VAL A 132 4.54 3.90 -14.03
CA VAL A 132 4.03 4.46 -15.29
C VAL A 132 5.17 4.58 -16.28
N GLY A 133 5.23 3.64 -17.23
CA GLY A 133 6.38 3.50 -18.13
C GLY A 133 7.66 3.28 -17.32
N ASP A 134 8.69 4.08 -17.59
CA ASP A 134 9.99 3.99 -16.91
C ASP A 134 10.07 4.85 -15.64
N THR A 135 8.93 5.31 -15.11
CA THR A 135 8.87 6.19 -13.94
C THR A 135 8.02 5.60 -12.83
N ALA A 136 8.43 5.85 -11.59
CA ALA A 136 7.65 5.58 -10.39
C ALA A 136 7.02 6.90 -9.91
N LYS A 137 5.70 6.94 -9.73
CA LYS A 137 4.92 8.14 -9.40
C LYS A 137 4.13 7.98 -8.11
N TYR A 138 4.16 8.97 -7.25
CA TYR A 138 3.33 9.03 -6.04
C TYR A 138 2.90 10.47 -5.74
N THR A 139 1.83 10.60 -4.96
CA THR A 139 1.31 11.89 -4.50
C THR A 139 1.40 11.95 -2.98
N GLN A 140 1.91 13.05 -2.43
CA GLN A 140 1.87 13.30 -0.99
C GLN A 140 0.55 13.99 -0.63
N SER A 141 -0.12 13.52 0.42
CA SER A 141 -1.40 14.10 0.84
C SER A 141 -1.27 15.52 1.38
N SER A 142 -0.09 15.91 1.85
CA SER A 142 0.18 17.24 2.43
C SER A 142 0.17 18.37 1.39
N ASP A 143 0.55 18.11 0.14
CA ASP A 143 0.70 19.15 -0.89
C ASP A 143 0.03 18.84 -2.24
N SER A 144 -0.53 17.63 -2.41
CA SER A 144 -1.10 17.14 -3.67
C SER A 144 -0.15 17.19 -4.87
N ARG A 145 1.16 17.37 -4.65
CA ARG A 145 2.17 17.35 -5.70
C ARG A 145 2.47 15.92 -6.09
N VAL A 146 2.72 15.73 -7.38
CA VAL A 146 3.19 14.46 -7.92
C VAL A 146 4.69 14.46 -7.86
N TYR A 147 5.27 13.44 -7.27
CA TYR A 147 6.70 13.21 -7.22
C TYR A 147 7.05 12.00 -8.07
N THR A 148 8.22 12.04 -8.69
CA THR A 148 8.68 11.01 -9.61
C THR A 148 10.12 10.60 -9.33
N ALA A 149 10.40 9.32 -9.58
CA ALA A 149 11.76 8.77 -9.62
C ALA A 149 11.93 7.85 -10.83
N SER A 150 13.16 7.72 -11.32
CA SER A 150 13.54 6.70 -12.31
C SER A 150 13.19 5.31 -11.76
N LEU A 151 12.43 4.52 -12.52
CA LEU A 151 12.04 3.17 -12.10
C LEU A 151 13.28 2.26 -11.95
N ASN A 152 14.27 2.44 -12.81
CA ASN A 152 15.50 1.65 -12.76
C ASN A 152 16.30 1.95 -11.49
N ASP A 153 16.53 3.23 -11.19
CA ASP A 153 17.29 3.63 -9.99
C ASP A 153 16.56 3.18 -8.71
N LEU A 154 15.23 3.29 -8.71
CA LEU A 154 14.40 2.85 -7.59
C LEU A 154 14.49 1.33 -7.39
N ARG A 155 14.40 0.56 -8.49
CA ARG A 155 14.55 -0.90 -8.45
C ARG A 155 15.93 -1.31 -7.96
N ASP A 156 16.98 -0.68 -8.48
CA ASP A 156 18.35 -0.95 -8.07
C ASP A 156 18.51 -0.70 -6.57
N PHE A 157 18.03 0.43 -6.06
CA PHE A 157 18.08 0.74 -4.63
C PHE A 157 17.36 -0.28 -3.75
N LEU A 158 16.14 -0.66 -4.16
CA LEU A 158 15.23 -1.49 -3.37
C LEU A 158 15.57 -2.98 -3.43
N PHE A 159 16.02 -3.48 -4.58
CA PHE A 159 16.18 -4.92 -4.84
C PHE A 159 17.64 -5.34 -5.02
N ASP A 160 18.50 -4.46 -5.53
CA ASP A 160 19.86 -4.79 -5.97
C ASP A 160 20.96 -4.02 -5.20
N LYS A 161 20.60 -3.39 -4.06
CA LYS A 161 21.48 -2.61 -3.18
C LYS A 161 22.16 -1.39 -3.84
N GLY A 162 21.50 -0.79 -4.83
CA GLY A 162 21.91 0.44 -5.50
C GLY A 162 21.91 1.69 -4.60
N MET A 163 22.26 2.83 -5.22
CA MET A 163 22.30 4.14 -4.59
C MET A 163 20.91 4.74 -4.42
N MET A 164 20.75 5.70 -3.49
CA MET A 164 19.48 6.40 -3.29
C MET A 164 19.04 7.09 -4.60
N PRO A 165 17.82 6.82 -5.09
CA PRO A 165 17.33 7.46 -6.32
C PRO A 165 17.13 8.96 -6.10
N GLN A 166 17.30 9.74 -7.17
CA GLN A 166 16.89 11.14 -7.17
C GLN A 166 15.37 11.24 -7.26
N ILE A 167 14.80 12.16 -6.49
CA ILE A 167 13.35 12.39 -6.44
C ILE A 167 13.09 13.79 -6.99
N GLU A 168 12.22 13.84 -7.99
CA GLU A 168 11.89 15.07 -8.70
C GLU A 168 10.41 15.42 -8.53
N GLU A 169 10.09 16.72 -8.52
CA GLU A 169 8.71 17.18 -8.65
C GLU A 169 8.24 16.93 -10.09
N GLY A 170 7.23 16.07 -10.23
CA GLY A 170 6.62 15.75 -11.50
C GLY A 170 5.90 16.97 -12.07
N ARG A 171 6.16 17.30 -13.34
CA ARG A 171 5.37 18.32 -14.04
C ARG A 171 3.95 17.78 -14.23
N ASN A 172 2.96 18.46 -13.66
CA ASN A 172 1.58 18.32 -14.11
C ASN A 172 1.52 18.81 -15.55
N SER A 173 1.65 17.91 -16.53
CA SER A 173 1.23 18.18 -17.89
C SER A 173 -0.30 18.21 -17.90
N LEU A 174 -0.86 19.33 -17.45
CA LEU A 174 -2.20 19.76 -17.83
C LEU A 174 -2.14 20.12 -19.31
N ASN A 175 -2.44 19.14 -20.17
CA ASN A 175 -2.92 19.39 -21.52
C ASN A 175 -4.45 19.51 -21.46
#